data_AF-A0A2H2Z3B7-F1
#
_entry.id   AF-A0A2H2Z3B7-F1
#
_cell.length_a   1.000
_cell.length_b   1.000
_cell.length_c   1.000
_cell.angle_alpha   90.00
_cell.angle_beta   90.00
_cell.angle_gamma   90.00
#
_symmetry.space_group_name_H-M   'P 1'
#
loop_
_entity.id
_entity.type
_entity.pdbx_description
1 polymer ?
#
loop_
_entity_poly.entity_id
_entity_poly.type
_entity_poly.pdbx_seq_one_letter_code
_entity_poly.pdbx_strand_id
1 'polypeptide(L)'
;MFGSFGLANLPAKVKVAPEDIPPPTTISLPRYQPFVQDDAPVDPENALSNLLKCTGRTSATAGALGLSAIGFDLKLDVEVNDLIPDPAVLPDFERWDKLTLEEAREMKQSERRFLASGKEHPGSLVYIERRRELSHDNEEAFRTVRRLAPPKGMQQPRLGNAYEFFRCLEFFTMYWDDPTRPPSLPPSPELAPTENGDAATAKESPPPSNVRTSDGSSMPPEYRQNLMTAFIKLVAYDFGCNVSMSRFEPRLHLSSPEGHPSPRKSYSPSNCQFIFQSPMTREAARSGLVYGPVGAVSTRPITDFTTPDIETAQSLDLAREVVAALITAQHRAREGKTETRFGENQWWTTKPRWGGGPGGPIGREVDMDLPSGDKDAAPADPERAARPATKKARKTMSAYDAYRMVRPPAYTWDKKARYQAIGRQKGVDYDDIFVISSVLHHVSILRVRVPDRLLEVLAGSPEPDVTRRSWGKVQGWRSRWFDFFNAEQRLEAMKTLWAVMEYQMRKQPTGEEDVEMAEK
;
A
#
# COMPACT_ATOMS: atom_id res chain seq x y z
N MET A 1 -14.23 -5.87 10.01
CA MET A 1 -13.19 -5.65 11.04
C MET A 1 -11.88 -5.37 10.32
N PHE A 2 -11.48 -4.11 10.24
CA PHE A 2 -10.15 -3.73 9.79
C PHE A 2 -9.23 -3.91 10.99
N GLY A 3 -8.10 -4.61 10.82
CA GLY A 3 -7.11 -4.73 11.89
C GLY A 3 -6.71 -3.33 12.31
N SER A 4 -7.06 -2.93 13.53
CA SER A 4 -6.37 -1.81 14.15
C SER A 4 -4.93 -2.24 14.26
N PHE A 5 -4.01 -1.51 13.61
CA PHE A 5 -2.62 -1.61 13.99
C PHE A 5 -2.57 -1.45 15.51
N GLY A 6 -2.02 -2.45 16.20
CA GLY A 6 -1.81 -2.37 17.64
C GLY A 6 -0.82 -1.25 17.88
N LEU A 7 -1.33 -0.06 18.18
CA LEU A 7 -0.49 1.10 18.40
C LEU A 7 0.04 1.01 19.83
N ALA A 8 1.33 0.71 19.93
CA ALA A 8 2.07 0.80 21.18
C ALA A 8 1.91 2.21 21.77
N ASN A 9 1.85 2.27 23.11
CA ASN A 9 2.13 3.50 23.84
C ASN A 9 3.47 4.08 23.38
N LEU A 10 3.66 5.39 23.53
CA LEU A 10 4.97 5.98 23.23
C LEU A 10 6.04 5.22 24.02
N PRO A 11 7.08 4.61 23.38
CA PRO A 11 8.09 3.92 24.13
C PRO A 11 8.75 4.96 25.05
N ALA A 12 9.06 4.54 26.27
CA ALA A 12 9.73 5.40 27.22
C ALA A 12 11.01 5.93 26.56
N LYS A 13 11.17 7.26 26.52
CA LYS A 13 12.36 7.88 25.94
C LYS A 13 13.58 7.38 26.69
N VAL A 14 14.43 6.63 25.99
CA VAL A 14 15.76 6.29 26.51
C VAL A 14 16.55 7.59 26.54
N LYS A 15 16.98 8.01 27.73
CA LYS A 15 17.88 9.15 27.84
C LYS A 15 19.23 8.70 27.31
N VAL A 16 19.63 9.24 26.17
CA VAL A 16 20.95 9.07 25.56
C VAL A 16 21.76 10.32 25.88
N ALA A 17 23.03 10.16 26.27
CA ALA A 17 23.89 11.30 26.50
C ALA A 17 24.10 12.06 25.18
N PRO A 18 24.15 13.41 25.17
CA PRO A 18 24.26 14.19 23.94
C PRO A 18 25.41 13.75 23.01
N GLU A 19 26.54 13.35 23.60
CA GLU A 19 27.74 12.83 22.93
C GLU A 19 27.53 11.48 22.24
N ASP A 20 26.55 10.68 22.68
CA ASP A 20 26.26 9.35 22.14
C ASP A 20 25.20 9.40 21.02
N ILE A 21 24.64 10.57 20.73
CA ILE A 21 23.63 10.74 19.67
C ILE A 21 24.34 10.66 18.31
N PRO A 22 24.01 9.68 17.44
CA PRO A 22 24.65 9.58 16.12
C PRO A 22 24.35 10.82 15.28
N PRO A 23 25.16 11.16 14.26
CA PRO A 23 24.88 12.32 13.41
C PRO A 23 23.53 12.21 12.69
N PRO A 24 22.87 13.33 12.34
CA PRO A 24 21.61 13.32 11.61
C PRO A 24 21.75 12.59 10.27
N THR A 25 20.80 11.73 9.94
CA THR A 25 20.79 11.05 8.63
C THR A 25 20.54 12.06 7.52
N THR A 26 21.39 12.07 6.51
CA THR A 26 21.26 12.96 5.35
C THR A 26 19.95 12.66 4.60
N ILE A 27 19.19 13.72 4.32
CA ILE A 27 17.98 13.63 3.51
C ILE A 27 18.39 13.67 2.04
N SER A 28 18.28 12.54 1.36
CA SER A 28 18.41 12.43 -0.09
C SER A 28 17.11 11.89 -0.66
N LEU A 29 16.47 12.66 -1.53
CA LEU A 29 15.22 12.29 -2.17
C LEU A 29 15.50 11.76 -3.58
N PRO A 30 14.88 10.65 -4.00
CA PRO A 30 15.11 10.09 -5.32
C PRO A 30 14.51 11.00 -6.41
N ARG A 31 15.30 11.19 -7.48
CA ARG A 31 15.03 12.09 -8.62
C ARG A 31 15.22 11.39 -9.97
N TYR A 32 15.40 10.07 -9.99
CA TYR A 32 15.55 9.31 -11.24
C TYR A 32 14.32 9.51 -12.14
N GLN A 33 14.58 9.98 -13.36
CA GLN A 33 13.56 10.39 -14.32
C GLN A 33 13.81 9.69 -15.66
N PRO A 34 13.24 8.49 -15.87
CA PRO A 34 13.31 7.84 -17.17
C PRO A 34 12.47 8.62 -18.18
N PHE A 35 12.96 8.66 -19.43
CA PHE A 35 12.35 9.35 -20.54
C PHE A 35 12.31 8.42 -21.75
N VAL A 36 11.19 8.41 -22.47
CA VAL A 36 10.98 7.57 -23.66
C VAL A 36 10.21 8.35 -24.71
N GLN A 37 10.71 8.32 -25.95
CA GLN A 37 10.01 8.84 -27.12
C GLN A 37 9.03 7.80 -27.67
N ASP A 38 7.88 8.23 -28.19
CA ASP A 38 6.75 7.36 -28.56
C ASP A 38 7.11 6.30 -29.61
N ASP A 39 8.02 6.64 -30.55
CA ASP A 39 8.48 5.76 -31.63
C ASP A 39 9.92 5.26 -31.44
N ALA A 40 10.47 5.34 -30.23
CA ALA A 40 11.83 4.87 -29.98
C ALA A 40 11.93 3.35 -30.21
N PRO A 41 12.82 2.88 -31.11
CA PRO A 41 13.01 1.46 -31.33
C PRO A 41 13.50 0.79 -30.04
N VAL A 42 12.95 -0.39 -29.76
CA VAL A 42 13.36 -1.22 -28.63
C VAL A 42 14.39 -2.22 -29.13
N ASP A 43 15.53 -2.27 -28.45
CA ASP A 43 16.49 -3.35 -28.65
C ASP A 43 15.80 -4.70 -28.35
N PRO A 44 15.72 -5.63 -29.31
CA PRO A 44 15.07 -6.93 -29.12
C PRO A 44 15.56 -7.66 -27.86
N GLU A 45 16.84 -7.61 -27.51
CA GLU A 45 17.34 -8.32 -26.32
C GLU A 45 16.72 -7.80 -25.01
N ASN A 46 16.39 -6.51 -25.01
CA ASN A 46 15.83 -5.77 -23.88
C ASN A 46 14.30 -5.62 -23.97
N ALA A 47 13.67 -6.12 -25.04
CA ALA A 47 12.22 -6.09 -25.21
C ALA A 47 11.51 -6.91 -24.12
N LEU A 48 10.40 -6.38 -23.60
CA LEU A 48 9.65 -7.01 -22.51
C LEU A 48 9.28 -8.47 -22.81
N SER A 49 8.82 -8.76 -24.02
CA SER A 49 8.45 -10.12 -24.44
C SER A 49 9.64 -11.10 -24.36
N ASN A 50 10.86 -10.63 -24.64
CA ASN A 50 12.08 -11.43 -24.53
C ASN A 50 12.54 -11.56 -23.07
N LEU A 51 12.48 -10.49 -22.29
CA LEU A 51 12.72 -10.54 -20.84
C LEU A 51 11.78 -11.52 -20.13
N LEU A 52 10.52 -11.60 -20.58
CA LEU A 52 9.52 -12.52 -20.04
C LEU A 52 9.83 -14.01 -20.31
N LYS A 53 10.67 -14.33 -21.30
CA LYS A 53 11.16 -15.72 -21.52
C LYS A 53 12.05 -16.19 -20.38
N CYS A 54 12.69 -15.26 -19.68
CA CYS A 54 13.56 -15.52 -18.54
C CYS A 54 12.84 -15.49 -17.17
N THR A 55 11.50 -15.43 -17.17
CA THR A 55 10.65 -15.42 -15.96
C THR A 55 10.99 -16.58 -15.01
N GLY A 56 11.57 -16.24 -13.85
CA GLY A 56 12.10 -17.20 -12.86
C GLY A 56 13.49 -16.86 -12.34
N ARG A 57 14.22 -15.93 -12.97
CA ARG A 57 15.45 -15.31 -12.45
C ARG A 57 15.16 -13.85 -12.09
N THR A 58 14.60 -13.64 -10.91
CA THR A 58 13.95 -12.40 -10.42
C THR A 58 14.80 -11.13 -10.51
N SER A 59 16.13 -11.23 -10.64
CA SER A 59 17.02 -10.06 -10.61
C SER A 59 17.16 -9.32 -11.95
N ALA A 60 16.83 -9.93 -13.09
CA ALA A 60 17.24 -9.40 -14.39
C ALA A 60 16.32 -8.31 -14.97
N THR A 61 15.14 -8.06 -14.39
CA THR A 61 14.11 -7.21 -15.00
C THR A 61 13.63 -6.06 -14.11
N ALA A 62 14.33 -5.76 -13.01
CA ALA A 62 14.03 -4.63 -12.13
C ALA A 62 14.93 -3.42 -12.47
N GLY A 63 14.59 -2.23 -11.95
CA GLY A 63 15.38 -1.02 -12.14
C GLY A 63 15.29 -0.46 -13.57
N ALA A 64 16.37 0.18 -14.03
CA ALA A 64 16.43 0.87 -15.32
C ALA A 64 16.02 -0.01 -16.52
N LEU A 65 16.49 -1.27 -16.57
CA LEU A 65 16.14 -2.19 -17.66
C LEU A 65 14.64 -2.50 -17.71
N GLY A 66 14.02 -2.79 -16.56
CA GLY A 66 12.57 -3.04 -16.49
C GLY A 66 11.74 -1.82 -16.86
N LEU A 67 12.14 -0.64 -16.38
CA LEU A 67 11.47 0.64 -16.69
C LEU A 67 11.59 0.98 -18.18
N SER A 68 12.76 0.76 -18.78
CA SER A 68 12.97 0.92 -20.22
C SER A 68 12.15 -0.09 -21.03
N ALA A 69 12.10 -1.36 -20.61
CA ALA A 69 11.35 -2.40 -21.33
C ALA A 69 9.86 -2.07 -21.46
N ILE A 70 9.22 -1.56 -20.39
CA ILE A 70 7.82 -1.13 -20.44
C ILE A 70 7.62 0.24 -21.11
N GLY A 71 8.71 0.97 -21.37
CA GLY A 71 8.65 2.32 -21.94
C GLY A 71 8.15 3.35 -20.93
N PHE A 72 8.68 3.34 -19.70
CA PHE A 72 8.24 4.25 -18.65
C PHE A 72 8.78 5.67 -18.88
N ASP A 73 7.87 6.65 -19.00
CA ASP A 73 8.15 8.07 -19.22
C ASP A 73 7.60 8.87 -18.03
N LEU A 74 8.48 9.43 -17.20
CA LEU A 74 8.12 10.06 -15.94
C LEU A 74 8.28 11.59 -15.99
N LYS A 75 7.21 12.31 -15.60
CA LYS A 75 7.26 13.73 -15.27
C LYS A 75 7.35 13.91 -13.75
N LEU A 76 8.33 14.66 -13.28
CA LEU A 76 8.54 14.98 -11.86
C LEU A 76 7.96 16.35 -11.52
N ASP A 77 7.72 16.55 -10.21
CA ASP A 77 7.29 17.80 -9.61
C ASP A 77 6.07 18.44 -10.31
N VAL A 78 5.10 17.61 -10.72
CA VAL A 78 3.90 18.09 -11.40
C VAL A 78 2.92 18.72 -10.43
N GLU A 79 2.18 19.71 -10.91
CA GLU A 79 1.10 20.33 -10.16
C GLU A 79 -0.12 19.40 -10.08
N VAL A 80 -1.01 19.69 -9.12
CA VAL A 80 -2.23 18.88 -8.89
C VAL A 80 -3.08 18.76 -10.17
N ASN A 81 -3.18 19.84 -10.96
CA ASN A 81 -3.96 19.86 -12.20
C ASN A 81 -3.40 18.94 -13.29
N ASP A 82 -2.08 18.73 -13.32
CA ASP A 82 -1.44 17.81 -14.27
C ASP A 82 -1.46 16.36 -13.74
N LEU A 83 -1.41 16.20 -12.41
CA LEU A 83 -1.46 14.92 -11.72
C LEU A 83 -2.83 14.23 -11.83
N ILE A 84 -3.92 14.99 -11.93
CA ILE A 84 -5.28 14.45 -12.06
C ILE A 84 -5.69 14.41 -13.54
N PRO A 85 -6.20 13.27 -14.07
CA PRO A 85 -6.50 13.16 -15.51
C PRO A 85 -7.55 14.15 -16.02
N ASP A 86 -8.55 14.43 -15.20
CA ASP A 86 -9.60 15.40 -15.48
C ASP A 86 -9.68 16.42 -14.34
N PRO A 87 -9.05 17.60 -14.47
CA PRO A 87 -9.06 18.61 -13.42
C PRO A 87 -10.45 19.26 -13.23
N ALA A 88 -11.40 19.10 -14.16
CA ALA A 88 -12.73 19.71 -14.05
C ALA A 88 -13.57 19.10 -12.92
N VAL A 89 -13.21 17.91 -12.44
CA VAL A 89 -13.87 17.25 -11.30
C VAL A 89 -13.38 17.74 -9.95
N LEU A 90 -12.29 18.52 -9.93
CA LEU A 90 -11.69 19.00 -8.70
C LEU A 90 -12.49 20.18 -8.14
N PRO A 91 -12.59 20.28 -6.81
CA PRO A 91 -13.14 21.47 -6.19
C PRO A 91 -12.22 22.68 -6.42
N ASP A 92 -12.82 23.87 -6.37
CA ASP A 92 -12.06 25.12 -6.32
C ASP A 92 -11.40 25.26 -4.93
N PHE A 93 -10.20 24.70 -4.82
CA PHE A 93 -9.42 24.73 -3.58
C PHE A 93 -9.09 26.16 -3.16
N GLU A 94 -8.84 27.07 -4.10
CA GLU A 94 -8.51 28.47 -3.76
C GLU A 94 -9.71 29.18 -3.12
N ARG A 95 -10.91 28.90 -3.63
CA ARG A 95 -12.16 29.37 -3.01
C ARG A 95 -12.34 28.74 -1.64
N TRP A 96 -12.15 27.42 -1.52
CA TRP A 96 -12.27 26.72 -0.23
C TRP A 96 -11.23 27.16 0.81
N ASP A 97 -10.07 27.64 0.37
CA ASP A 97 -9.02 28.18 1.23
C ASP A 97 -9.41 29.50 1.90
N LYS A 98 -10.31 30.26 1.30
CA LYS A 98 -10.78 31.56 1.79
C LYS A 98 -12.06 31.50 2.61
N LEU A 99 -12.77 30.37 2.60
CA LEU A 99 -14.04 30.22 3.33
C LEU A 99 -13.84 30.17 4.85
N THR A 100 -14.75 30.79 5.57
CA THR A 100 -14.97 30.58 7.00
C THR A 100 -15.72 29.25 7.24
N LEU A 101 -15.69 28.75 8.48
CA LEU A 101 -16.41 27.52 8.86
C LEU A 101 -17.94 27.65 8.70
N GLU A 102 -18.48 28.86 8.85
CA GLU A 102 -19.91 29.12 8.70
C GLU A 102 -20.31 29.09 7.22
N GLU A 103 -19.58 29.82 6.37
CA GLU A 103 -19.81 29.81 4.92
C GLU A 103 -19.63 28.42 4.31
N ALA A 104 -18.65 27.64 4.79
CA ALA A 104 -18.43 26.27 4.34
C ALA A 104 -19.58 25.33 4.74
N ARG A 105 -20.21 25.58 5.90
CA ARG A 105 -21.38 24.82 6.34
C ARG A 105 -22.59 25.13 5.47
N GLU A 106 -22.82 26.40 5.15
CA GLU A 106 -23.89 26.84 4.25
C GLU A 106 -23.69 26.26 2.84
N MET A 107 -22.46 26.37 2.32
CA MET A 107 -22.08 25.80 1.02
C MET A 107 -22.34 24.29 0.98
N LYS A 108 -21.92 23.54 2.00
CA LYS A 108 -22.16 22.09 2.08
C LYS A 108 -23.65 21.74 2.08
N GLN A 109 -24.49 22.53 2.74
CA GLN A 109 -25.94 22.32 2.73
C GLN A 109 -26.56 22.59 1.35
N SER A 110 -26.08 23.64 0.66
CA SER A 110 -26.57 24.01 -0.67
C SER A 110 -26.09 23.08 -1.79
N GLU A 111 -24.85 22.58 -1.72
CA GLU A 111 -24.20 21.77 -2.76
C GLU A 111 -24.09 20.31 -2.35
N ARG A 112 -25.20 19.70 -1.96
CA ARG A 112 -25.20 18.29 -1.54
C ARG A 112 -24.89 17.38 -2.72
N ARG A 113 -23.69 16.78 -2.71
CA ARG A 113 -23.21 15.84 -3.73
C ARG A 113 -23.01 14.44 -3.15
N PHE A 114 -22.98 13.44 -4.02
CA PHE A 114 -22.79 12.04 -3.65
C PHE A 114 -21.62 11.43 -4.42
N LEU A 115 -20.86 10.59 -3.74
CA LEU A 115 -19.78 9.78 -4.32
C LEU A 115 -20.36 8.64 -5.17
N ALA A 116 -19.52 8.00 -5.99
CA ALA A 116 -19.91 6.77 -6.72
C ALA A 116 -20.44 5.66 -5.79
N SER A 117 -20.04 5.69 -4.52
CA SER A 117 -20.49 4.75 -3.50
C SER A 117 -21.91 5.00 -2.99
N GLY A 118 -22.55 6.10 -3.39
CA GLY A 118 -23.83 6.58 -2.83
C GLY A 118 -23.70 7.30 -1.48
N LYS A 119 -22.50 7.37 -0.89
CA LYS A 119 -22.25 8.17 0.32
C LYS A 119 -22.24 9.65 0.00
N GLU A 120 -22.64 10.46 0.98
CA GLU A 120 -22.53 11.91 0.89
C GLU A 120 -21.06 12.32 0.75
N HIS A 121 -20.83 13.28 -0.13
CA HIS A 121 -19.52 13.85 -0.38
C HIS A 121 -19.02 14.64 0.84
N PRO A 122 -17.72 14.57 1.22
CA PRO A 122 -17.20 15.26 2.39
C PRO A 122 -17.40 16.79 2.36
N GLY A 123 -17.24 17.40 1.18
CA GLY A 123 -17.45 18.82 0.92
C GLY A 123 -16.43 19.76 1.55
N SER A 124 -16.62 21.06 1.32
CA SER A 124 -15.74 22.15 1.77
C SER A 124 -15.59 22.21 3.29
N LEU A 125 -16.66 21.94 4.05
CA LEU A 125 -16.62 21.96 5.52
C LEU A 125 -15.58 20.97 6.07
N VAL A 126 -15.63 19.72 5.63
CA VAL A 126 -14.69 18.69 6.11
C VAL A 126 -13.27 19.03 5.66
N TYR A 127 -13.09 19.52 4.43
CA TYR A 127 -11.79 19.95 3.94
C TYR A 127 -11.15 21.03 4.85
N ILE A 128 -11.90 22.07 5.19
CA ILE A 128 -11.41 23.17 6.04
C ILE A 128 -11.12 22.70 7.47
N GLU A 129 -11.95 21.80 8.02
CA GLU A 129 -11.68 21.19 9.32
C GLU A 129 -10.34 20.43 9.32
N ARG A 130 -10.11 19.58 8.31
CA ARG A 130 -8.83 18.84 8.16
C ARG A 130 -7.64 19.78 7.95
N ARG A 131 -7.83 20.85 7.17
CA ARG A 131 -6.80 21.88 6.94
C ARG A 131 -6.43 22.59 8.25
N ARG A 132 -7.42 23.01 9.05
CA ARG A 132 -7.21 23.63 10.36
C ARG A 132 -6.53 22.67 11.36
N GLU A 133 -6.97 21.41 11.40
CA GLU A 133 -6.37 20.41 12.29
C GLU A 133 -4.90 20.18 11.95
N LEU A 134 -4.55 20.10 10.65
CA LEU A 134 -3.17 19.93 10.20
C LEU A 134 -2.32 21.21 10.28
N SER A 135 -2.89 22.41 10.36
CA SER A 135 -2.11 23.65 10.37
C SER A 135 -1.43 23.95 11.71
N HIS A 136 -1.70 23.18 12.77
CA HIS A 136 -1.10 23.39 14.09
C HIS A 136 0.41 23.19 14.11
N ASP A 137 1.15 24.05 14.81
CA ASP A 137 2.59 23.92 14.97
C ASP A 137 2.99 22.58 15.61
N ASN A 138 4.13 22.04 15.17
CA ASN A 138 4.61 20.72 15.60
C ASN A 138 4.72 20.63 17.12
N GLU A 139 5.33 21.62 17.76
CA GLU A 139 5.53 21.59 19.21
C GLU A 139 4.20 21.68 19.98
N GLU A 140 3.25 22.51 19.55
CA GLU A 140 1.94 22.61 20.19
C GLU A 140 1.13 21.31 20.05
N ALA A 141 1.18 20.71 18.86
CA ALA A 141 0.54 19.43 18.60
C ALA A 141 1.19 18.30 19.41
N PHE A 142 2.52 18.23 19.46
CA PHE A 142 3.24 17.24 20.24
C PHE A 142 2.99 17.37 21.75
N ARG A 143 2.90 18.60 22.29
CA ARG A 143 2.47 18.81 23.68
C ARG A 143 1.08 18.23 23.94
N THR A 144 0.17 18.38 22.99
CA THR A 144 -1.18 17.83 23.08
C THR A 144 -1.20 16.30 23.04
N VAL A 145 -0.42 15.70 22.15
CA VAL A 145 -0.23 14.24 22.10
C VAL A 145 0.30 13.71 23.42
N ARG A 146 1.31 14.38 24.00
CA ARG A 146 1.92 14.05 25.30
C ARG A 146 1.06 14.39 26.51
N ARG A 147 -0.07 15.08 26.32
CA ARG A 147 -0.93 15.58 27.39
C ARG A 147 -0.22 16.55 28.34
N LEU A 148 0.66 17.39 27.81
CA LEU A 148 1.32 18.47 28.54
C LEU A 148 0.44 19.72 28.55
N ALA A 149 0.54 20.52 29.63
CA ALA A 149 -0.16 21.79 29.72
C ALA A 149 0.27 22.74 28.59
N PRO A 150 -0.62 23.57 28.02
CA PRO A 150 -0.22 24.55 27.03
C PRO A 150 0.69 25.63 27.65
N PRO A 151 1.52 26.33 26.86
CA PRO A 151 2.25 27.51 27.31
C PRO A 151 1.31 28.56 27.94
N LYS A 152 1.84 29.37 28.86
CA LYS A 152 1.05 30.41 29.56
C LYS A 152 0.37 31.34 28.54
N GLY A 153 -0.96 31.44 28.62
CA GLY A 153 -1.76 32.30 27.74
C GLY A 153 -2.24 31.65 26.44
N MET A 154 -1.80 30.42 26.12
CA MET A 154 -2.25 29.69 24.92
C MET A 154 -3.27 28.60 25.28
N GLN A 155 -4.22 28.37 24.38
CA GLN A 155 -5.15 27.25 24.50
C GLN A 155 -4.54 25.99 23.87
N GLN A 156 -4.91 24.83 24.40
CA GLN A 156 -4.47 23.55 23.82
C GLN A 156 -5.10 23.35 22.43
N PRO A 157 -4.31 23.05 21.38
CA PRO A 157 -4.83 22.87 20.03
C PRO A 157 -5.78 21.65 19.96
N ARG A 158 -6.84 21.78 19.18
CA ARG A 158 -7.81 20.69 18.95
C ARG A 158 -7.40 19.89 17.73
N LEU A 159 -6.64 18.84 17.94
CA LEU A 159 -6.10 18.02 16.85
C LEU A 159 -7.13 17.16 16.13
N GLY A 160 -8.29 16.87 16.74
CA GLY A 160 -9.40 16.16 16.10
C GLY A 160 -8.97 14.88 15.38
N ASN A 161 -9.20 14.81 14.07
CA ASN A 161 -8.84 13.65 13.25
C ASN A 161 -7.33 13.57 12.96
N ALA A 162 -6.62 14.70 12.99
CA ALA A 162 -5.16 14.76 12.85
C ALA A 162 -4.39 14.30 14.10
N TYR A 163 -5.06 14.02 15.23
CA TYR A 163 -4.39 13.55 16.46
C TYR A 163 -3.46 12.35 16.21
N GLU A 164 -3.95 11.36 15.47
CA GLU A 164 -3.18 10.15 15.18
C GLU A 164 -2.00 10.41 14.23
N PHE A 165 -2.16 11.36 13.30
CA PHE A 165 -1.07 11.81 12.44
C PHE A 165 0.04 12.47 13.27
N PHE A 166 -0.29 13.43 14.14
CA PHE A 166 0.70 14.08 14.99
C PHE A 166 1.32 13.13 16.01
N ARG A 167 0.56 12.15 16.51
CA ARG A 167 1.10 11.08 17.36
C ARG A 167 2.14 10.24 16.62
N CYS A 168 1.87 9.90 15.35
CA CYS A 168 2.83 9.22 14.50
C CYS A 168 4.05 10.08 14.18
N LEU A 169 3.85 11.37 13.87
CA LEU A 169 4.94 12.31 13.57
C LEU A 169 5.82 12.58 14.81
N GLU A 170 5.25 12.57 16.01
CA GLU A 170 6.03 12.70 17.24
C GLU A 170 7.03 11.54 17.41
N PHE A 171 6.66 10.31 17.02
CA PHE A 171 7.59 9.18 17.02
C PHE A 171 8.79 9.40 16.12
N PHE A 172 8.62 10.15 15.03
CA PHE A 172 9.71 10.44 14.11
C PHE A 172 10.78 11.30 14.77
N THR A 173 10.42 12.13 15.76
CA THR A 173 11.39 12.98 16.48
C THR A 173 12.45 12.20 17.27
N MET A 174 12.26 10.88 17.47
CA MET A 174 13.29 10.01 18.06
C MET A 174 14.42 9.67 17.08
N TYR A 175 14.18 9.81 15.78
CA TYR A 175 15.06 9.36 14.69
C TYR A 175 15.38 10.46 13.66
N TRP A 176 14.57 11.52 13.61
CA TRP A 176 14.70 12.66 12.70
C TRP A 176 14.63 13.94 13.50
N ASP A 177 15.47 14.90 13.13
CA ASP A 177 15.40 16.25 13.69
C ASP A 177 14.21 16.98 13.06
N ASP A 178 13.47 17.71 13.89
CA ASP A 178 12.35 18.55 13.44
C ASP A 178 12.94 19.86 12.87
N PRO A 179 12.90 20.06 11.54
CA PRO A 179 13.57 21.20 10.88
C PRO A 179 12.94 22.54 11.25
N THR A 180 11.73 22.56 11.81
CA THR A 180 11.07 23.81 12.25
C THR A 180 11.56 24.26 13.62
N ARG A 181 12.42 23.49 14.30
CA ARG A 181 12.96 23.89 15.60
C ARG A 181 14.13 24.85 15.44
N PRO A 182 14.20 25.92 16.26
CA PRO A 182 15.38 26.74 16.29
C PRO A 182 16.58 25.89 16.78
N PRO A 183 17.79 26.12 16.23
CA PRO A 183 18.98 25.45 16.71
C PRO A 183 19.15 25.73 18.20
N SER A 184 19.47 24.68 18.97
CA SER A 184 19.73 24.83 20.40
C SER A 184 20.89 25.80 20.58
N LEU A 185 20.63 26.97 21.17
CA LEU A 185 21.69 27.90 21.53
C LEU A 185 22.62 27.19 22.53
N PRO A 186 23.95 27.35 22.40
CA PRO A 186 24.87 26.84 23.40
C PRO A 186 24.50 27.42 24.78
N PRO A 187 24.68 26.66 25.87
CA PRO A 187 24.39 27.16 27.21
C PRO A 187 25.16 28.46 27.43
N SER A 188 24.42 29.54 27.71
CA SER A 188 25.01 30.86 27.92
C SER A 188 26.02 30.78 29.08
N PRO A 189 27.27 31.24 28.92
CA PRO A 189 28.29 31.15 29.97
C PRO A 189 28.01 32.01 31.21
N GLU A 190 26.91 32.78 31.25
CA GLU A 190 26.50 33.59 32.41
C GLU A 190 25.90 32.80 33.59
N LEU A 191 25.79 31.46 33.50
CA LEU A 191 25.35 30.60 34.62
C LEU A 191 26.47 29.69 35.15
N ALA A 192 27.71 30.19 35.18
CA ALA A 192 28.70 29.63 36.09
C ALA A 192 28.27 29.94 37.54
N PRO A 193 28.19 28.95 38.44
CA PRO A 193 27.78 29.20 39.82
C PRO A 193 28.86 30.04 40.50
N THR A 194 28.57 31.30 40.79
CA THR A 194 29.31 32.02 41.82
C THR A 194 28.97 31.34 43.14
N GLU A 195 29.98 30.78 43.80
CA GLU A 195 29.93 30.32 45.18
C GLU A 195 29.53 31.49 46.07
N ASN A 196 28.23 31.67 46.32
CA ASN A 196 27.69 32.27 47.53
C ASN A 196 26.18 32.00 47.55
N GLY A 197 25.75 31.33 48.63
CA GLY A 197 24.39 30.89 48.80
C GLY A 197 23.43 32.07 48.91
N ASP A 198 22.41 32.04 48.06
CA ASP A 198 21.07 32.48 48.45
C ASP A 198 20.03 31.73 47.62
N ALA A 199 19.04 31.19 48.30
CA ALA A 199 17.95 30.42 47.73
C ALA A 199 17.01 31.32 46.93
N ALA A 200 17.36 31.62 45.68
CA ALA A 200 16.48 32.26 44.72
C ALA A 200 15.93 31.21 43.74
N THR A 201 14.61 31.00 43.82
CA THR A 201 13.72 30.33 42.85
C THR A 201 14.40 29.77 41.61
N ALA A 202 14.52 28.44 41.56
CA ALA A 202 14.83 27.69 40.35
C ALA A 202 13.90 28.17 39.21
N LYS A 203 14.43 28.98 38.29
CA LYS A 203 13.78 29.25 37.01
C LYS A 203 13.56 27.88 36.37
N GLU A 204 12.30 27.56 36.10
CA GLU A 204 11.88 26.40 35.32
C GLU A 204 12.82 26.25 34.12
N SER A 205 13.66 25.21 34.15
CA SER A 205 14.34 24.79 32.94
C SER A 205 13.26 24.56 31.88
N PRO A 206 13.42 25.08 30.65
CA PRO A 206 12.46 24.78 29.60
C PRO A 206 12.31 23.26 29.51
N PRO A 207 11.08 22.73 29.37
CA PRO A 207 10.86 21.29 29.30
C PRO A 207 11.82 20.72 28.25
N PRO A 208 12.44 19.55 28.53
CA PRO A 208 13.51 19.03 27.70
C PRO A 208 13.05 19.02 26.24
N SER A 209 13.73 19.82 25.42
CA SER A 209 13.56 19.78 23.98
C SER A 209 13.70 18.33 23.57
N ASN A 210 12.72 17.79 22.86
CA ASN A 210 12.75 16.39 22.46
C ASN A 210 13.88 16.22 21.44
N VAL A 211 15.05 15.80 21.91
CA VAL A 211 16.21 15.57 21.06
C VAL A 211 16.10 14.16 20.48
N ARG A 212 16.54 14.03 19.23
CA ARG A 212 16.70 12.76 18.54
C ARG A 212 17.63 11.84 19.34
N THR A 213 17.28 10.56 19.41
CA THR A 213 18.03 9.55 20.18
C THR A 213 18.72 8.52 19.29
N SER A 214 18.38 8.46 18.00
CA SER A 214 18.97 7.52 17.04
C SER A 214 19.02 8.11 15.63
N ASP A 215 19.66 7.42 14.69
CA ASP A 215 19.68 7.82 13.28
C ASP A 215 18.39 7.37 12.55
N GLY A 216 18.14 7.94 11.38
CA GLY A 216 16.97 7.61 10.57
C GLY A 216 16.95 6.20 9.99
N SER A 217 18.12 5.56 9.83
CA SER A 217 18.25 4.20 9.30
C SER A 217 17.81 3.13 10.29
N SER A 218 17.94 3.42 11.59
CA SER A 218 17.49 2.53 12.68
C SER A 218 15.97 2.56 12.92
N MET A 219 15.25 3.51 12.29
CA MET A 219 13.80 3.63 12.45
C MET A 219 13.07 2.37 11.95
N PRO A 220 12.22 1.74 12.79
CA PRO A 220 11.40 0.60 12.38
C PRO A 220 10.50 0.92 11.16
N PRO A 221 10.37 0.00 10.19
CA PRO A 221 9.53 0.20 9.01
C PRO A 221 8.07 0.50 9.34
N GLU A 222 7.55 -0.07 10.43
CA GLU A 222 6.16 0.06 10.88
C GLU A 222 5.81 1.51 11.23
N TYR A 223 6.77 2.31 11.68
CA TYR A 223 6.52 3.71 12.05
C TYR A 223 6.18 4.53 10.81
N ARG A 224 6.87 4.28 9.70
CA ARG A 224 6.58 4.89 8.39
C ARG A 224 5.22 4.44 7.85
N GLN A 225 4.90 3.16 8.00
CA GLN A 225 3.58 2.63 7.63
C GLN A 225 2.45 3.26 8.44
N ASN A 226 2.64 3.41 9.76
CA ASN A 226 1.66 4.02 10.64
C ASN A 226 1.44 5.50 10.33
N LEU A 227 2.52 6.27 10.12
CA LEU A 227 2.41 7.67 9.71
C LEU A 227 1.64 7.82 8.39
N MET A 228 1.96 7.00 7.38
CA MET A 228 1.23 7.04 6.10
C MET A 228 -0.21 6.61 6.26
N THR A 229 -0.48 5.57 7.04
CA THR A 229 -1.84 5.11 7.31
C THR A 229 -2.65 6.20 8.01
N ALA A 230 -2.09 6.87 9.01
CA ALA A 230 -2.74 7.97 9.74
C ALA A 230 -3.04 9.15 8.80
N PHE A 231 -2.05 9.58 8.00
CA PHE A 231 -2.21 10.66 7.04
C PHE A 231 -3.23 10.34 5.95
N ILE A 232 -3.18 9.14 5.36
CA ILE A 232 -4.11 8.76 4.30
C ILE A 232 -5.53 8.61 4.87
N LYS A 233 -5.66 7.99 6.05
CA LYS A 233 -6.96 7.81 6.71
C LYS A 233 -7.61 9.14 7.07
N LEU A 234 -6.83 10.16 7.43
CA LEU A 234 -7.32 11.51 7.70
C LEU A 234 -8.19 12.08 6.56
N VAL A 235 -7.87 11.72 5.32
CA VAL A 235 -8.61 12.15 4.11
C VAL A 235 -9.54 11.04 3.61
N ALA A 236 -8.98 9.87 3.30
CA ALA A 236 -9.68 8.80 2.61
C ALA A 236 -10.87 8.22 3.40
N TYR A 237 -10.87 8.34 4.74
CA TYR A 237 -11.97 7.86 5.57
C TYR A 237 -13.28 8.56 5.28
N ASP A 238 -13.25 9.88 5.07
CA ASP A 238 -14.43 10.68 4.76
C ASP A 238 -14.98 10.37 3.34
N PHE A 239 -14.14 9.86 2.44
CA PHE A 239 -14.55 9.30 1.14
C PHE A 239 -15.07 7.84 1.23
N GLY A 240 -15.15 7.29 2.44
CA GLY A 240 -15.57 5.91 2.68
C GLY A 240 -14.51 4.87 2.37
N CYS A 241 -13.23 5.26 2.31
CA CYS A 241 -12.10 4.38 2.04
C CYS A 241 -11.23 4.18 3.29
N ASN A 242 -10.40 3.14 3.28
CA ASN A 242 -9.46 2.87 4.36
C ASN A 242 -8.22 2.18 3.80
N VAL A 243 -7.06 2.42 4.41
CA VAL A 243 -5.83 1.70 4.11
C VAL A 243 -5.90 0.35 4.80
N SER A 244 -5.61 -0.73 4.07
CA SER A 244 -5.50 -2.06 4.64
C SER A 244 -4.31 -2.80 4.04
N MET A 245 -3.65 -3.59 4.88
CA MET A 245 -2.77 -4.63 4.38
C MET A 245 -3.59 -5.66 3.59
N SER A 246 -3.00 -6.14 2.51
CA SER A 246 -3.53 -7.28 1.76
C SER A 246 -3.39 -8.54 2.61
N ARG A 247 -4.41 -9.40 2.59
CA ARG A 247 -4.37 -10.69 3.32
C ARG A 247 -3.41 -11.70 2.69
N PHE A 248 -3.14 -11.51 1.41
CA PHE A 248 -2.16 -12.25 0.64
C PHE A 248 -1.06 -11.29 0.21
N GLU A 249 0.16 -11.78 0.11
CA GLU A 249 1.29 -10.99 -0.39
C GLU A 249 0.95 -10.40 -1.77
N PRO A 250 1.03 -9.06 -1.95
CA PRO A 250 0.90 -8.43 -3.25
C PRO A 250 1.98 -8.92 -4.22
N ARG A 251 1.57 -9.36 -5.40
CA ARG A 251 2.45 -10.01 -6.38
C ARG A 251 2.17 -9.50 -7.78
N LEU A 252 3.22 -9.05 -8.47
CA LEU A 252 3.16 -8.76 -9.89
C LEU A 252 3.33 -10.07 -10.63
N HIS A 253 2.25 -10.58 -11.23
CA HIS A 253 2.30 -11.84 -11.97
C HIS A 253 2.83 -11.61 -13.38
N LEU A 254 3.77 -12.47 -13.78
CA LEU A 254 4.42 -12.43 -15.09
C LEU A 254 4.37 -13.82 -15.72
N SER A 255 3.95 -13.91 -16.97
CA SER A 255 3.98 -15.15 -17.74
C SER A 255 5.00 -15.07 -18.88
N SER A 256 5.62 -16.19 -19.19
CA SER A 256 6.33 -16.33 -20.46
C SER A 256 5.39 -16.13 -21.65
N PRO A 257 5.88 -15.66 -22.81
CA PRO A 257 5.07 -15.54 -24.02
C PRO A 257 4.38 -16.85 -24.42
N GLU A 258 3.20 -16.75 -25.03
CA GLU A 258 2.51 -17.87 -25.64
C GLU A 258 3.40 -18.54 -26.70
N GLY A 259 3.34 -19.87 -26.78
CA GLY A 259 4.20 -20.66 -27.65
C GLY A 259 5.64 -20.87 -27.16
N HIS A 260 6.02 -20.31 -26.00
CA HIS A 260 7.32 -20.61 -25.40
C HIS A 260 7.45 -22.12 -25.08
N PRO A 261 8.56 -22.81 -25.44
CA PRO A 261 8.70 -24.26 -25.28
C PRO A 261 8.52 -24.77 -23.84
N SER A 262 8.77 -23.91 -22.86
CA SER A 262 8.59 -24.18 -21.44
C SER A 262 7.80 -23.02 -20.83
N PRO A 263 6.45 -23.08 -20.81
CA PRO A 263 5.64 -21.99 -20.28
C PRO A 263 5.87 -21.83 -18.78
N ARG A 264 6.15 -20.60 -18.34
CA ARG A 264 6.44 -20.27 -16.94
C ARG A 264 5.50 -19.18 -16.46
N LYS A 265 5.06 -19.31 -15.21
CA LYS A 265 4.43 -18.23 -14.45
C LYS A 265 5.34 -17.91 -13.28
N SER A 266 5.76 -16.65 -13.19
CA SER A 266 6.57 -16.13 -12.10
C SER A 266 5.86 -14.94 -11.46
N TYR A 267 6.39 -14.48 -10.33
CA TYR A 267 5.90 -13.27 -9.72
C TYR A 267 7.01 -12.50 -9.03
N SER A 268 6.84 -11.18 -8.97
CA SER A 268 7.66 -10.28 -8.14
C SER A 268 6.83 -9.83 -6.94
N PRO A 269 7.25 -10.12 -5.70
CA PRO A 269 6.52 -9.69 -4.51
C PRO A 269 6.67 -8.18 -4.29
N SER A 270 5.71 -7.59 -3.58
CA SER A 270 5.76 -6.20 -3.13
C SER A 270 5.15 -6.07 -1.74
N ASN A 271 5.75 -5.20 -0.92
CA ASN A 271 5.22 -4.85 0.40
C ASN A 271 4.25 -3.65 0.35
N CYS A 272 3.63 -3.40 -0.81
CA CYS A 272 2.66 -2.33 -0.94
C CYS A 272 1.39 -2.62 -0.13
N GLN A 273 0.78 -1.57 0.38
CA GLN A 273 -0.56 -1.61 0.96
C GLN A 273 -1.56 -1.04 -0.05
N PHE A 274 -2.85 -1.20 0.21
CA PHE A 274 -3.87 -0.70 -0.68
C PHE A 274 -4.87 0.16 0.07
N ILE A 275 -5.38 1.18 -0.63
CA ILE A 275 -6.58 1.90 -0.23
C ILE A 275 -7.76 1.10 -0.77
N PHE A 276 -8.61 0.61 0.11
CA PHE A 276 -9.86 -0.06 -0.28
C PHE A 276 -11.05 0.79 0.11
N GLN A 277 -12.10 0.71 -0.69
CA GLN A 277 -13.40 1.22 -0.29
C GLN A 277 -14.00 0.31 0.80
N SER A 278 -14.51 0.96 1.85
CA SER A 278 -15.18 0.30 2.96
C SER A 278 -16.50 -0.32 2.52
N PRO A 279 -16.97 -1.40 3.19
CA PRO A 279 -18.23 -2.01 2.87
C PRO A 279 -19.43 -1.07 2.90
N MET A 280 -20.30 -1.22 1.90
CA MET A 280 -21.55 -0.46 1.81
C MET A 280 -22.68 -1.06 2.66
N THR A 281 -22.60 -2.36 2.99
CA THR A 281 -23.63 -3.06 3.78
C THR A 281 -23.06 -3.63 5.07
N ARG A 282 -23.92 -3.79 6.08
CA ARG A 282 -23.55 -4.34 7.39
C ARG A 282 -23.10 -5.79 7.29
N GLU A 283 -23.74 -6.58 6.43
CA GLU A 283 -23.42 -7.98 6.17
C GLU A 283 -22.01 -8.09 5.56
N ALA A 284 -21.70 -7.25 4.57
CA ALA A 284 -20.38 -7.19 3.97
C ALA A 284 -19.32 -6.79 5.00
N ALA A 285 -19.59 -5.80 5.86
CA ALA A 285 -18.70 -5.40 6.94
C ALA A 285 -18.43 -6.53 7.96
N ARG A 286 -19.48 -7.26 8.37
CA ARG A 286 -19.36 -8.42 9.28
C ARG A 286 -18.56 -9.56 8.66
N SER A 287 -18.74 -9.79 7.37
CA SER A 287 -18.00 -10.82 6.64
C SER A 287 -16.54 -10.43 6.34
N GLY A 288 -16.16 -9.17 6.60
CA GLY A 288 -14.83 -8.64 6.35
C GLY A 288 -14.54 -8.33 4.88
N LEU A 289 -15.57 -8.11 4.05
CA LEU A 289 -15.39 -7.75 2.65
C LEU A 289 -14.73 -6.36 2.51
N VAL A 290 -14.04 -6.13 1.41
CA VAL A 290 -13.50 -4.83 0.98
C VAL A 290 -13.63 -4.70 -0.54
N TYR A 291 -13.72 -3.48 -1.07
CA TYR A 291 -13.88 -3.21 -2.50
C TYR A 291 -12.70 -2.41 -3.05
N GLY A 292 -12.22 -2.72 -4.25
CA GLY A 292 -11.11 -2.01 -4.91
C GLY A 292 -10.00 -2.95 -5.39
N PRO A 293 -8.73 -2.52 -5.41
CA PRO A 293 -8.15 -1.35 -4.75
C PRO A 293 -8.42 -0.01 -5.44
N VAL A 294 -8.61 1.05 -4.64
CA VAL A 294 -8.75 2.46 -5.07
C VAL A 294 -7.39 3.11 -5.34
N GLY A 295 -6.32 2.60 -4.74
CA GLY A 295 -4.95 3.04 -4.97
C GLY A 295 -3.98 2.19 -4.15
N ALA A 296 -2.68 2.42 -4.32
CA ALA A 296 -1.63 1.74 -3.57
C ALA A 296 -0.86 2.70 -2.66
N VAL A 297 -0.25 2.14 -1.63
CA VAL A 297 0.64 2.84 -0.70
C VAL A 297 1.99 2.12 -0.68
N SER A 298 3.06 2.88 -0.89
CA SER A 298 4.42 2.38 -1.03
C SER A 298 5.34 3.08 -0.02
N THR A 299 5.48 2.51 1.18
CA THR A 299 6.35 3.06 2.24
C THR A 299 7.75 2.44 2.19
N ARG A 300 8.79 3.26 2.13
CA ARG A 300 10.18 2.78 1.95
C ARG A 300 10.87 2.60 3.30
N PRO A 301 11.52 1.45 3.54
CA PRO A 301 12.38 1.29 4.71
C PRO A 301 13.78 1.87 4.47
N ILE A 302 14.20 1.99 3.21
CA ILE A 302 15.53 2.47 2.83
C ILE A 302 15.65 3.98 3.01
N THR A 303 16.86 4.40 3.41
CA THR A 303 17.24 5.80 3.64
C THR A 303 18.38 6.25 2.74
N ASP A 304 19.08 5.31 2.10
CA ASP A 304 20.16 5.57 1.14
C ASP A 304 19.69 5.26 -0.29
N PHE A 305 19.99 6.19 -1.20
CA PHE A 305 19.65 6.13 -2.62
C PHE A 305 20.89 6.40 -3.48
N THR A 306 22.08 6.10 -2.96
CA THR A 306 23.37 6.38 -3.61
C THR A 306 24.20 5.13 -3.86
N THR A 307 23.90 4.00 -3.21
CA THR A 307 24.65 2.75 -3.33
C THR A 307 23.84 1.67 -4.08
N PRO A 308 24.46 0.90 -5.00
CA PRO A 308 25.88 0.90 -5.40
C PRO A 308 26.32 2.12 -6.21
N ASP A 309 25.39 2.72 -6.96
CA ASP A 309 25.51 4.03 -7.61
C ASP A 309 24.14 4.72 -7.62
N ILE A 310 24.13 6.03 -7.84
CA ILE A 310 22.93 6.87 -7.75
C ILE A 310 21.86 6.42 -8.74
N GLU A 311 22.24 6.06 -9.97
CA GLU A 311 21.28 5.72 -11.02
C GLU A 311 20.63 4.36 -10.74
N THR A 312 21.42 3.35 -10.40
CA THR A 312 20.93 2.02 -10.06
C THR A 312 20.04 2.06 -8.82
N ALA A 313 20.48 2.73 -7.76
CA ALA A 313 19.73 2.83 -6.50
C ALA A 313 18.37 3.52 -6.72
N GLN A 314 18.36 4.67 -7.40
CA GLN A 314 17.13 5.42 -7.63
C GLN A 314 16.22 4.78 -8.68
N SER A 315 16.76 4.08 -9.68
CA SER A 315 15.95 3.35 -10.66
C SER A 315 15.27 2.12 -10.07
N LEU A 316 15.95 1.36 -9.20
CA LEU A 316 15.35 0.27 -8.43
C LEU A 316 14.23 0.77 -7.51
N ASP A 317 14.48 1.91 -6.90
CA ASP A 317 13.54 2.56 -6.00
C ASP A 317 12.25 3.03 -6.74
N LEU A 318 12.40 3.64 -7.92
CA LEU A 318 11.26 3.95 -8.81
C LEU A 318 10.55 2.68 -9.29
N ALA A 319 11.30 1.66 -9.70
CA ALA A 319 10.75 0.38 -10.14
C ALA A 319 9.87 -0.27 -9.06
N ARG A 320 10.20 -0.10 -7.77
CA ARG A 320 9.38 -0.58 -6.65
C ARG A 320 7.97 0.04 -6.65
N GLU A 321 7.85 1.32 -6.95
CA GLU A 321 6.56 2.02 -7.02
C GLU A 321 5.79 1.65 -8.28
N VAL A 322 6.48 1.53 -9.42
CA VAL A 322 5.87 1.06 -10.68
C VAL A 322 5.36 -0.37 -10.52
N VAL A 323 6.08 -1.25 -9.82
CA VAL A 323 5.59 -2.59 -9.45
C VAL A 323 4.32 -2.49 -8.61
N ALA A 324 4.26 -1.60 -7.61
CA ALA A 324 3.03 -1.40 -6.83
C ALA A 324 1.87 -0.90 -7.71
N ALA A 325 2.13 -0.02 -8.68
CA ALA A 325 1.13 0.45 -9.64
C ALA A 325 0.63 -0.69 -10.53
N LEU A 326 1.54 -1.49 -11.12
CA LEU A 326 1.20 -2.63 -11.98
C LEU A 326 0.45 -3.72 -11.22
N ILE A 327 0.79 -3.99 -9.96
CA ILE A 327 0.02 -4.91 -9.09
C ILE A 327 -1.40 -4.39 -8.90
N THR A 328 -1.56 -3.08 -8.67
CA THR A 328 -2.88 -2.46 -8.51
C THR A 328 -3.70 -2.56 -9.79
N ALA A 329 -3.08 -2.32 -10.96
CA ALA A 329 -3.71 -2.50 -12.26
C ALA A 329 -4.13 -3.96 -12.49
N GLN A 330 -3.25 -4.93 -12.17
CA GLN A 330 -3.61 -6.36 -12.23
C GLN A 330 -4.75 -6.70 -11.28
N HIS A 331 -4.78 -6.13 -10.08
CA HIS A 331 -5.87 -6.33 -9.12
C HIS A 331 -7.19 -5.77 -9.67
N ARG A 332 -7.20 -4.57 -10.23
CA ARG A 332 -8.39 -3.96 -10.85
C ARG A 332 -8.87 -4.74 -12.07
N ALA A 333 -7.95 -5.22 -12.91
CA ALA A 333 -8.25 -6.03 -14.09
C ALA A 333 -8.85 -7.42 -13.78
N ARG A 334 -8.94 -7.81 -12.50
CA ARG A 334 -9.65 -9.02 -12.03
C ARG A 334 -11.17 -8.80 -11.88
N GLU A 335 -11.65 -7.57 -12.04
CA GLU A 335 -13.09 -7.28 -12.00
C GLU A 335 -13.88 -8.20 -12.94
N GLY A 336 -14.95 -8.80 -12.42
CA GLY A 336 -15.78 -9.76 -13.15
C GLY A 336 -15.12 -11.10 -13.49
N LYS A 337 -13.85 -11.32 -13.13
CA LYS A 337 -13.11 -12.56 -13.44
C LYS A 337 -13.07 -13.52 -12.26
N THR A 338 -12.80 -14.79 -12.55
CA THR A 338 -12.56 -15.84 -11.55
C THR A 338 -11.11 -16.29 -11.64
N GLU A 339 -10.48 -16.55 -10.49
CA GLU A 339 -9.10 -17.03 -10.46
C GLU A 339 -9.01 -18.46 -11.02
N THR A 340 -8.19 -18.64 -12.05
CA THR A 340 -7.82 -19.96 -12.58
C THR A 340 -6.45 -20.36 -12.04
N ARG A 341 -6.34 -21.53 -11.40
CA ARG A 341 -5.06 -21.96 -10.83
C ARG A 341 -4.13 -22.49 -11.91
N PHE A 342 -2.83 -22.22 -11.76
CA PHE A 342 -1.83 -22.82 -12.64
C PHE A 342 -1.86 -24.35 -12.51
N GLY A 343 -1.92 -25.05 -13.63
CA GLY A 343 -2.02 -26.51 -13.58
C GLY A 343 -3.41 -27.04 -13.23
N GLU A 344 -4.42 -26.18 -13.07
CA GLU A 344 -5.81 -26.65 -12.90
C GLU A 344 -6.23 -27.51 -14.08
N ASN A 345 -6.79 -28.68 -13.79
CA ASN A 345 -7.18 -29.70 -14.76
C ASN A 345 -6.05 -30.24 -15.66
N GLN A 346 -4.79 -29.97 -15.34
CA GLN A 346 -3.66 -30.52 -16.07
C GLN A 346 -3.36 -31.96 -15.65
N TRP A 347 -2.93 -32.80 -16.60
CA TRP A 347 -2.70 -34.22 -16.35
C TRP A 347 -1.75 -34.48 -15.17
N TRP A 348 -0.75 -33.62 -14.97
CA TRP A 348 0.24 -33.74 -13.90
C TRP A 348 -0.30 -33.31 -12.53
N THR A 349 -1.45 -32.63 -12.46
CA THR A 349 -2.15 -32.34 -11.19
C THR A 349 -3.35 -33.24 -10.92
N THR A 350 -3.86 -33.91 -11.95
CA THR A 350 -5.05 -34.78 -11.85
C THR A 350 -4.69 -36.26 -11.81
N LYS A 351 -3.55 -36.67 -12.37
CA LYS A 351 -3.11 -38.08 -12.40
C LYS A 351 -2.02 -38.35 -11.34
N PRO A 352 -2.12 -39.44 -10.57
CA PRO A 352 -1.02 -39.94 -9.73
C PRO A 352 0.23 -40.26 -10.58
N ARG A 353 1.45 -40.04 -10.03
CA ARG A 353 2.71 -40.31 -10.76
C ARG A 353 2.96 -41.80 -10.99
N TRP A 354 3.85 -42.08 -11.96
CA TRP A 354 4.42 -43.41 -12.25
C TRP A 354 5.19 -43.96 -11.03
N GLY A 355 5.02 -45.26 -10.74
CA GLY A 355 5.63 -45.95 -9.60
C GLY A 355 4.71 -46.18 -8.39
N GLY A 356 3.48 -45.67 -8.42
CA GLY A 356 2.41 -46.10 -7.52
C GLY A 356 1.33 -46.77 -8.34
N GLY A 357 1.39 -48.09 -8.52
CA GLY A 357 0.21 -48.85 -8.94
C GLY A 357 -0.95 -48.65 -7.95
N PRO A 358 -2.10 -49.33 -8.12
CA PRO A 358 -3.19 -49.30 -7.13
C PRO A 358 -2.77 -49.82 -5.74
N GLY A 359 -1.52 -50.29 -5.60
CA GLY A 359 -0.86 -50.57 -4.34
C GLY A 359 -0.95 -49.37 -3.40
N GLY A 360 -1.52 -49.65 -2.22
CA GLY A 360 -1.83 -48.71 -1.17
C GLY A 360 -0.60 -47.96 -0.60
N PRO A 361 -0.69 -47.51 0.66
CA PRO A 361 0.37 -46.70 1.27
C PRO A 361 1.74 -47.40 1.18
N ILE A 362 2.80 -46.69 0.74
CA ILE A 362 4.18 -47.20 0.82
C ILE A 362 4.48 -47.58 2.26
N GLY A 363 5.16 -48.71 2.43
CA GLY A 363 5.47 -49.32 3.72
C GLY A 363 4.50 -50.42 4.14
N ARG A 364 3.46 -50.72 3.34
CA ARG A 364 2.58 -51.89 3.48
C ARG A 364 2.59 -52.83 2.28
N GLU A 365 3.60 -52.71 1.44
CA GLU A 365 3.77 -53.54 0.24
C GLU A 365 4.13 -54.99 0.60
N VAL A 366 4.47 -55.24 1.87
CA VAL A 366 4.87 -56.54 2.44
C VAL A 366 3.73 -57.22 3.22
N ASP A 367 2.59 -56.56 3.43
CA ASP A 367 1.45 -57.15 4.16
C ASP A 367 0.47 -57.93 3.26
N MET A 368 0.76 -58.06 1.96
CA MET A 368 -0.12 -58.79 1.02
C MET A 368 0.08 -60.31 1.04
N ASP A 369 1.13 -60.82 1.71
CA ASP A 369 1.47 -62.25 1.74
C ASP A 369 1.21 -62.94 3.10
N LEU A 370 0.48 -62.30 4.01
CA LEU A 370 -0.07 -63.00 5.18
C LEU A 370 -1.50 -63.46 4.85
N PRO A 371 -1.75 -64.76 4.65
CA PRO A 371 -3.10 -65.26 4.56
C PRO A 371 -3.83 -64.86 5.84
N SER A 372 -5.01 -64.25 5.66
CA SER A 372 -5.95 -63.99 6.74
C SER A 372 -6.27 -65.30 7.42
N GLY A 373 -5.53 -65.59 8.50
CA GLY A 373 -5.71 -66.78 9.32
C GLY A 373 -7.12 -66.78 9.88
N ASP A 374 -7.90 -67.71 9.37
CA ASP A 374 -9.22 -68.08 9.84
C ASP A 374 -9.17 -68.28 11.37
N LYS A 375 -9.89 -67.42 12.10
CA LYS A 375 -10.08 -67.52 13.55
C LYS A 375 -11.55 -67.73 13.86
N ASP A 376 -12.19 -68.65 13.13
CA ASP A 376 -13.36 -69.35 13.63
C ASP A 376 -12.93 -70.49 14.56
N ALA A 377 -12.73 -70.15 15.83
CA ALA A 377 -12.86 -71.07 16.93
C ALA A 377 -13.46 -70.31 18.13
N ALA A 378 -14.77 -70.47 18.32
CA ALA A 378 -15.44 -70.06 19.54
C ALA A 378 -14.95 -70.90 20.73
N PRO A 379 -14.93 -70.31 21.93
CA PRO A 379 -15.78 -70.87 22.96
C PRO A 379 -16.64 -69.82 23.67
N ALA A 380 -17.75 -70.32 24.20
CA ALA A 380 -18.80 -69.63 24.93
C ALA A 380 -18.32 -68.88 26.18
N ASP A 381 -18.77 -67.63 26.39
CA ASP A 381 -19.73 -67.22 27.45
C ASP A 381 -20.06 -65.70 27.30
N PRO A 382 -21.25 -65.21 27.71
CA PRO A 382 -21.76 -63.89 27.36
C PRO A 382 -21.67 -62.89 28.53
N GLU A 383 -20.68 -62.00 28.55
CA GLU A 383 -20.86 -60.74 29.29
C GLU A 383 -19.97 -59.59 28.79
N ARG A 384 -20.64 -58.60 28.17
CA ARG A 384 -20.32 -57.16 28.24
C ARG A 384 -18.91 -56.71 27.84
N ALA A 385 -18.67 -56.47 26.55
CA ALA A 385 -17.71 -55.46 26.10
C ALA A 385 -18.06 -54.86 24.73
N ALA A 386 -18.36 -53.55 24.77
CA ALA A 386 -18.37 -52.53 23.72
C ALA A 386 -18.12 -52.95 22.25
N ARG A 387 -19.12 -52.67 21.41
CA ARG A 387 -18.95 -52.53 19.94
C ARG A 387 -17.86 -51.49 19.65
N PRO A 388 -16.81 -51.77 18.86
CA PRO A 388 -15.88 -50.73 18.45
C PRO A 388 -16.56 -49.84 17.40
N ALA A 389 -16.56 -48.53 17.68
CA ALA A 389 -17.10 -47.50 16.81
C ALA A 389 -16.54 -47.61 15.39
N THR A 390 -17.42 -47.56 14.40
CA THR A 390 -17.07 -47.37 12.99
C THR A 390 -16.24 -46.10 12.88
N LYS A 391 -14.93 -46.25 12.66
CA LYS A 391 -14.02 -45.11 12.44
C LYS A 391 -14.53 -44.35 11.22
N LYS A 392 -15.07 -43.14 11.46
CA LYS A 392 -15.40 -42.19 10.40
C LYS A 392 -14.21 -42.09 9.46
N ALA A 393 -14.46 -42.28 8.16
CA ALA A 393 -13.44 -42.14 7.13
C ALA A 393 -12.68 -40.83 7.34
N ARG A 394 -11.35 -40.94 7.47
CA ARG A 394 -10.48 -39.81 7.76
C ARG A 394 -10.62 -38.83 6.59
N LYS A 395 -11.25 -37.66 6.83
CA LYS A 395 -11.49 -36.61 5.81
C LYS A 395 -10.18 -35.98 5.29
N THR A 396 -9.07 -36.29 5.95
CA THR A 396 -7.72 -35.86 5.62
C THR A 396 -6.98 -37.05 5.03
N MET A 397 -6.58 -36.93 3.75
CA MET A 397 -5.71 -37.91 3.09
C MET A 397 -4.44 -38.13 3.93
N SER A 398 -3.90 -39.35 3.91
CA SER A 398 -2.61 -39.62 4.54
C SER A 398 -1.56 -38.67 3.96
N ALA A 399 -0.62 -38.18 4.79
CA ALA A 399 0.49 -37.33 4.33
C ALA A 399 1.23 -37.96 3.12
N TYR A 400 1.19 -39.28 3.05
CA TYR A 400 1.73 -40.08 1.98
C TYR A 400 0.96 -39.97 0.65
N ASP A 401 -0.38 -39.99 0.67
CA ASP A 401 -1.20 -39.76 -0.53
C ASP A 401 -1.12 -38.30 -1.00
N ALA A 402 -0.89 -37.38 -0.07
CA ALA A 402 -0.60 -35.98 -0.39
C ALA A 402 0.74 -35.80 -1.12
N TYR A 403 1.74 -36.65 -0.85
CA TYR A 403 3.05 -36.63 -1.54
C TYR A 403 2.97 -37.17 -2.97
N ARG A 404 2.13 -38.18 -3.23
CA ARG A 404 1.95 -38.77 -4.58
C ARG A 404 1.24 -37.83 -5.58
N MET A 405 0.51 -36.82 -5.10
CA MET A 405 -0.26 -35.88 -5.92
C MET A 405 0.41 -34.51 -5.99
N VAL A 406 0.82 -34.07 -7.19
CA VAL A 406 1.17 -32.66 -7.40
C VAL A 406 -0.13 -31.87 -7.40
N ARG A 407 -0.36 -31.04 -6.39
CA ARG A 407 -1.54 -30.17 -6.38
C ARG A 407 -1.27 -28.90 -7.17
N PRO A 408 -2.30 -28.31 -7.82
CA PRO A 408 -2.20 -26.93 -8.26
C PRO A 408 -1.82 -26.05 -7.05
N PRO A 409 -1.08 -24.95 -7.26
CA PRO A 409 -0.76 -24.01 -6.20
C PRO A 409 -2.06 -23.45 -5.58
N ALA A 410 -1.95 -22.95 -4.36
CA ALA A 410 -3.07 -22.31 -3.69
C ALA A 410 -3.57 -21.08 -4.47
N TYR A 411 -4.84 -20.74 -4.28
CA TYR A 411 -5.40 -19.47 -4.75
C TYR A 411 -4.58 -18.30 -4.18
N THR A 412 -4.32 -17.32 -5.03
CA THR A 412 -3.57 -16.10 -4.72
C THR A 412 -4.47 -14.88 -4.58
N TRP A 413 -5.74 -14.99 -5.00
CA TRP A 413 -6.70 -13.90 -4.92
C TRP A 413 -7.39 -13.89 -3.55
N ASP A 414 -7.58 -12.70 -2.99
CA ASP A 414 -8.27 -12.55 -1.71
C ASP A 414 -9.78 -12.73 -1.90
N LYS A 415 -10.33 -13.84 -1.38
CA LYS A 415 -11.78 -14.13 -1.41
C LYS A 415 -12.65 -13.07 -0.71
N LYS A 416 -12.03 -12.30 0.19
CA LYS A 416 -12.65 -11.21 0.95
C LYS A 416 -12.38 -9.85 0.32
N ALA A 417 -11.62 -9.76 -0.76
CA ALA A 417 -11.58 -8.58 -1.62
C ALA A 417 -12.54 -8.79 -2.81
N ARG A 418 -13.31 -7.74 -3.13
CA ARG A 418 -14.04 -7.64 -4.39
C ARG A 418 -13.23 -6.73 -5.30
N TYR A 419 -12.51 -7.35 -6.22
CA TYR A 419 -11.67 -6.66 -7.19
C TYR A 419 -12.53 -5.84 -8.14
N GLN A 420 -12.32 -4.53 -8.15
CA GLN A 420 -13.06 -3.54 -8.94
C GLN A 420 -12.14 -2.40 -9.35
N ALA A 421 -12.28 -1.92 -10.59
CA ALA A 421 -11.53 -0.80 -11.15
C ALA A 421 -12.15 0.55 -10.74
N ILE A 422 -12.21 0.80 -9.43
CA ILE A 422 -12.81 2.02 -8.88
C ILE A 422 -12.04 3.26 -9.36
N GLY A 423 -12.76 4.22 -9.94
CA GLY A 423 -12.22 5.48 -10.46
C GLY A 423 -11.69 5.41 -11.90
N ARG A 424 -11.59 4.21 -12.48
CA ARG A 424 -11.15 4.02 -13.88
C ARG A 424 -12.15 4.64 -14.84
N GLN A 425 -11.67 5.44 -15.78
CA GLN A 425 -12.51 6.05 -16.82
C GLN A 425 -13.14 4.98 -17.72
N LYS A 426 -14.40 5.17 -18.12
CA LYS A 426 -15.10 4.26 -19.04
C LYS A 426 -14.70 4.54 -20.49
N GLY A 427 -14.64 3.49 -21.30
CA GLY A 427 -14.37 3.59 -22.74
C GLY A 427 -12.91 3.83 -23.11
N VAL A 428 -11.98 3.81 -22.15
CA VAL A 428 -10.53 3.92 -22.40
C VAL A 428 -9.84 2.57 -22.23
N ASP A 429 -8.75 2.39 -22.97
CA ASP A 429 -7.89 1.20 -23.03
C ASP A 429 -6.72 1.25 -22.03
N TYR A 430 -6.84 2.09 -21.00
CA TYR A 430 -5.86 2.23 -19.92
C TYR A 430 -6.53 2.41 -18.56
N ASP A 431 -5.74 2.25 -17.50
CA ASP A 431 -6.13 2.56 -16.13
C ASP A 431 -5.14 3.56 -15.51
N ASP A 432 -5.65 4.61 -14.88
CA ASP A 432 -4.85 5.57 -14.13
C ASP A 432 -4.76 5.09 -12.67
N ILE A 433 -3.55 4.68 -12.27
CA ILE A 433 -3.26 4.15 -10.95
C ILE A 433 -2.53 5.21 -10.12
N PHE A 434 -3.03 5.46 -8.91
CA PHE A 434 -2.36 6.33 -7.94
C PHE A 434 -1.61 5.51 -6.90
N VAL A 435 -0.35 5.88 -6.67
CA VAL A 435 0.53 5.33 -5.64
C VAL A 435 0.93 6.46 -4.70
N ILE A 436 0.56 6.34 -3.43
CA ILE A 436 1.03 7.23 -2.37
C ILE A 436 2.35 6.67 -1.85
N SER A 437 3.43 7.38 -2.12
CA SER A 437 4.79 6.97 -1.81
C SER A 437 5.34 7.74 -0.63
N SER A 438 6.17 7.09 0.18
CA SER A 438 6.85 7.74 1.30
C SER A 438 8.32 7.34 1.41
N VAL A 439 9.14 8.35 1.66
CA VAL A 439 10.59 8.30 1.88
C VAL A 439 10.87 9.13 3.13
N LEU A 440 11.55 8.57 4.13
CA LEU A 440 11.80 9.26 5.40
C LEU A 440 10.47 9.80 6.02
N HIS A 441 10.39 11.09 6.32
CA HIS A 441 9.17 11.83 6.71
C HIS A 441 8.50 12.58 5.54
N HIS A 442 8.90 12.28 4.30
CA HIS A 442 8.33 12.88 3.11
C HIS A 442 7.29 11.97 2.44
N VAL A 443 6.33 12.58 1.76
CA VAL A 443 5.32 11.91 0.94
C VAL A 443 5.32 12.47 -0.49
N SER A 444 5.09 11.62 -1.48
CA SER A 444 4.77 12.03 -2.85
C SER A 444 3.65 11.18 -3.40
N ILE A 445 2.96 11.68 -4.42
CA ILE A 445 1.89 10.95 -5.10
C ILE A 445 2.31 10.74 -6.55
N LEU A 446 2.31 9.48 -6.98
CA LEU A 446 2.62 9.07 -8.35
C LEU A 446 1.33 8.59 -9.04
N ARG A 447 0.97 9.20 -10.17
CA ARG A 447 0.03 8.64 -11.14
C ARG A 447 0.80 7.82 -12.16
N VAL A 448 0.36 6.60 -12.44
CA VAL A 448 0.84 5.76 -13.54
C VAL A 448 -0.34 5.39 -14.43
N ARG A 449 -0.26 5.76 -15.70
CA ARG A 449 -1.20 5.31 -16.73
C ARG A 449 -0.74 3.97 -17.28
N VAL A 450 -1.48 2.91 -16.97
CA VAL A 450 -1.17 1.53 -17.36
C VAL A 450 -2.08 1.13 -18.52
N PRO A 451 -1.56 0.94 -19.75
CA PRO A 451 -2.35 0.42 -20.85
C PRO A 451 -2.82 -1.02 -20.59
N ASP A 452 -4.05 -1.36 -20.98
CA ASP A 452 -4.57 -2.73 -20.87
C ASP A 452 -3.70 -3.70 -21.66
N ARG A 453 -3.23 -3.27 -22.83
CA ARG A 453 -2.34 -4.05 -23.70
C ARG A 453 -1.05 -4.47 -22.98
N LEU A 454 -0.49 -3.62 -22.12
CA LEU A 454 0.68 -3.99 -21.32
C LEU A 454 0.35 -5.14 -20.35
N LEU A 455 -0.83 -5.12 -19.71
CA LEU A 455 -1.25 -6.20 -18.82
C LEU A 455 -1.41 -7.53 -19.55
N GLU A 456 -1.89 -7.52 -20.79
CA GLU A 456 -1.97 -8.71 -21.65
C GLU A 456 -0.59 -9.28 -21.95
N VAL A 457 0.37 -8.42 -22.28
CA VAL A 457 1.76 -8.83 -22.57
C VAL A 457 2.43 -9.40 -21.33
N LEU A 458 2.26 -8.75 -20.16
CA LEU A 458 2.71 -9.30 -18.87
C LEU A 458 2.06 -10.66 -18.56
N ALA A 459 0.83 -10.88 -19.04
CA ALA A 459 0.13 -12.15 -18.93
C ALA A 459 0.56 -13.21 -19.98
N GLY A 460 1.44 -12.85 -20.92
CA GLY A 460 2.05 -13.74 -21.90
C GLY A 460 1.56 -13.54 -23.34
N SER A 461 0.71 -12.54 -23.61
CA SER A 461 0.25 -12.24 -24.98
C SER A 461 1.45 -11.95 -25.90
N PRO A 462 1.46 -12.48 -27.14
CA PRO A 462 2.58 -12.27 -28.06
C PRO A 462 2.67 -10.82 -28.52
N GLU A 463 3.88 -10.34 -28.76
CA GLU A 463 4.11 -9.05 -29.41
C GLU A 463 4.20 -9.23 -30.94
N PRO A 464 3.47 -8.42 -31.74
CA PRO A 464 3.51 -8.52 -33.20
C PRO A 464 4.87 -8.11 -33.78
N ASP A 465 5.52 -7.13 -33.16
CA ASP A 465 6.84 -6.64 -33.52
C ASP A 465 7.65 -6.44 -32.23
N VAL A 466 8.73 -7.22 -32.05
CA VAL A 466 9.58 -7.15 -30.85
C VAL A 466 10.43 -5.87 -30.77
N THR A 467 10.55 -5.15 -31.87
CA THR A 467 11.31 -3.88 -31.93
C THR A 467 10.45 -2.68 -31.52
N ARG A 468 9.15 -2.88 -31.29
CA ARG A 468 8.19 -1.85 -30.93
C ARG A 468 7.36 -2.32 -29.73
N ARG A 469 6.81 -1.36 -28.98
CA ARG A 469 5.87 -1.65 -27.90
C ARG A 469 4.47 -1.51 -28.45
N SER A 470 3.70 -2.60 -28.53
CA SER A 470 2.32 -2.52 -29.02
C SER A 470 1.40 -1.63 -28.16
N TRP A 471 1.77 -1.39 -26.91
CA TRP A 471 1.10 -0.48 -25.98
C TRP A 471 1.64 0.97 -26.00
N GLY A 472 2.62 1.27 -26.87
CA GLY A 472 3.32 2.56 -26.87
C GLY A 472 4.18 2.74 -25.62
N LYS A 473 3.79 3.66 -24.74
CA LYS A 473 4.54 3.98 -23.51
C LYS A 473 3.67 3.95 -22.26
N VAL A 474 4.32 3.82 -21.11
CA VAL A 474 3.68 3.94 -19.79
C VAL A 474 4.02 5.32 -19.25
N GLN A 475 3.00 6.17 -19.09
CA GLN A 475 3.21 7.54 -18.61
C GLN A 475 3.09 7.63 -17.09
N GLY A 476 4.03 8.34 -16.48
CA GLY A 476 4.07 8.63 -15.05
C GLY A 476 4.07 10.12 -14.77
N TRP A 477 3.40 10.53 -13.69
CA TRP A 477 3.42 11.90 -13.17
C TRP A 477 3.58 11.83 -11.66
N ARG A 478 4.62 12.46 -11.12
CA ARG A 478 4.85 12.53 -9.68
C ARG A 478 4.70 13.96 -9.20
N SER A 479 3.98 14.15 -8.11
CA SER A 479 4.07 15.39 -7.33
C SER A 479 5.50 15.62 -6.83
N ARG A 480 5.78 16.84 -6.34
CA ARG A 480 6.93 17.04 -5.47
C ARG A 480 6.85 16.17 -4.21
N TRP A 481 7.99 16.01 -3.54
CA TRP A 481 8.03 15.43 -2.19
C TRP A 481 7.65 16.50 -1.17
N PHE A 482 6.68 16.19 -0.32
CA PHE A 482 6.20 17.06 0.75
C PHE A 482 6.72 16.58 2.10
N ASP A 483 7.36 17.45 2.86
CA ASP A 483 7.83 17.21 4.23
C ASP A 483 6.66 17.32 5.23
N PHE A 484 6.42 16.28 6.03
CA PHE A 484 5.38 16.31 7.05
C PHE A 484 5.68 17.19 8.28
N PHE A 485 6.93 17.51 8.56
CA PHE A 485 7.28 18.49 9.59
C PHE A 485 6.94 19.91 9.14
N ASN A 486 7.01 20.21 7.85
CA ASN A 486 6.64 21.51 7.32
C ASN A 486 5.11 21.64 7.19
N ALA A 487 4.54 22.63 7.89
CA ALA A 487 3.09 22.83 7.92
C ALA A 487 2.48 23.14 6.54
N GLU A 488 3.12 23.98 5.73
CA GLU A 488 2.63 24.32 4.39
C GLU A 488 2.67 23.09 3.47
N GLN A 489 3.78 22.36 3.48
CA GLN A 489 3.95 21.19 2.62
C GLN A 489 2.99 20.05 2.97
N ARG A 490 2.70 19.79 4.26
CA ARG A 490 1.71 18.76 4.62
C ARG A 490 0.27 19.17 4.28
N LEU A 491 -0.05 20.47 4.27
CA LEU A 491 -1.34 20.96 3.80
C LEU A 491 -1.48 20.77 2.28
N GLU A 492 -0.43 21.03 1.52
CA GLU A 492 -0.41 20.74 0.09
C GLU A 492 -0.48 19.25 -0.21
N ALA A 493 0.19 18.41 0.58
CA ALA A 493 0.07 16.96 0.48
C ALA A 493 -1.38 16.52 0.73
N MET A 494 -2.05 17.13 1.73
CA MET A 494 -3.46 16.86 2.03
C MET A 494 -4.35 17.26 0.85
N LYS A 495 -4.16 18.46 0.27
CA LYS A 495 -4.86 18.93 -0.93
C LYS A 495 -4.66 17.97 -2.11
N THR A 496 -3.43 17.53 -2.36
CA THR A 496 -3.10 16.61 -3.46
C THR A 496 -3.78 15.25 -3.25
N LEU A 497 -3.75 14.72 -2.03
CA LEU A 497 -4.44 13.47 -1.70
C LEU A 497 -5.95 13.62 -1.81
N TRP A 498 -6.51 14.76 -1.37
CA TRP A 498 -7.93 15.07 -1.54
C TRP A 498 -8.32 15.05 -3.02
N ALA A 499 -7.55 15.69 -3.89
CA ALA A 499 -7.77 15.69 -5.33
C ALA A 499 -7.75 14.28 -5.95
N VAL A 500 -6.85 13.40 -5.48
CA VAL A 500 -6.86 11.98 -5.89
C VAL A 500 -8.15 11.29 -5.46
N MET A 501 -8.59 11.50 -4.21
CA MET A 501 -9.80 10.86 -3.70
C MET A 501 -11.06 11.39 -4.39
N GLU A 502 -11.12 12.69 -4.69
CA GLU A 502 -12.16 13.32 -5.52
C GLU A 502 -12.26 12.63 -6.87
N TYR A 503 -11.15 12.55 -7.60
CA TYR A 503 -11.11 11.89 -8.89
C TYR A 503 -11.51 10.42 -8.77
N GLN A 504 -10.91 9.67 -7.86
CA GLN A 504 -11.13 8.23 -7.76
C GLN A 504 -12.56 7.85 -7.31
N MET A 505 -13.20 8.68 -6.49
CA MET A 505 -14.53 8.39 -5.91
C MET A 505 -15.67 9.18 -6.56
N ARG A 506 -15.37 9.94 -7.62
CA ARG A 506 -16.35 10.71 -8.40
C ARG A 506 -17.46 9.81 -8.93
N LYS A 507 -18.69 10.31 -8.95
CA LYS A 507 -19.79 9.67 -9.67
C LYS A 507 -19.49 9.77 -11.17
N GLN A 508 -19.42 8.64 -11.85
CA GLN A 508 -19.24 8.63 -13.30
C GLN A 508 -20.56 8.98 -13.99
N PRO A 509 -20.53 9.68 -15.13
CA PRO A 509 -21.72 9.84 -15.94
C PRO A 509 -22.22 8.44 -16.32
N THR A 510 -23.45 8.12 -15.92
CA THR A 510 -24.16 6.94 -16.42
C THR A 510 -24.41 7.18 -17.91
N GLY A 511 -23.73 6.42 -18.77
CA GLY A 511 -23.88 6.48 -20.23
C GLY A 511 -25.18 5.85 -20.74
N GLU A 512 -26.20 5.79 -19.90
CA GLU A 512 -27.58 5.50 -20.28
C GLU A 512 -28.38 6.64 -19.68
N GLU A 513 -29.00 7.39 -20.58
CA GLU A 513 -30.09 8.29 -20.27
C GLU A 513 -31.00 7.61 -19.25
N ASP A 514 -31.23 8.25 -18.11
CA ASP A 514 -32.58 8.25 -17.58
C ASP A 514 -33.42 8.82 -18.73
N VAL A 515 -33.86 7.92 -19.64
CA VAL A 515 -35.04 8.17 -20.45
C VAL A 515 -36.09 8.43 -19.39
N GLU A 516 -36.33 9.72 -19.18
CA GLU A 516 -37.47 10.22 -18.48
C GLU A 516 -38.64 9.33 -18.94
N MET A 517 -39.14 8.51 -18.02
CA MET A 517 -40.54 8.13 -18.04
C MET A 517 -41.33 9.40 -17.71
N ALA A 518 -41.18 10.41 -18.55
CA ALA A 518 -42.19 11.37 -18.88
C ALA A 518 -43.06 10.68 -19.93
N GLU A 519 -44.36 10.67 -19.68
CA GLU A 519 -45.44 10.03 -20.45
C GLU A 519 -45.70 8.53 -20.16
N LYS A 520 -46.39 8.27 -19.04
CA LYS A 520 -47.85 8.08 -19.08
C LYS A 520 -48.51 8.15 -17.71
#